data_AF-A0A5R2N8R5-F1
#
_entry.id   AF-A0A5R2N8R5-F1
#
_cell.length_a   1.000
_cell.length_b   1.000
_cell.length_c   1.000
_cell.angle_alpha   90.00
_cell.angle_beta   90.00
_cell.angle_gamma   90.00
#
_symmetry.space_group_name_H-M   'P 1'
#
loop_
_entity.id
_entity.type
_entity.pdbx_description
1 polymer ?
#
loop_
_entity_poly.entity_id
_entity_poly.type
_entity_poly.pdbx_seq_one_letter_code
_entity_poly.pdbx_strand_id
1 'polypeptide(L)'
;VFHGTGGDESQLVSLGRDLAPQATIISPRGDVSEQGAARFFRRTGEGVYDMDDLARATGKMVGFVKAHVEATTPSAVLGLGYSNGANILASLVFEAPDLFDAAVLMHPLIPFEPEVKGSLAGRQILVTAGRRDPICPPNLTARLEAYLRADGA
;
A
#
# COMPACT_ATOMS: atom_id res chain seq x y z
N VAL A 1 -8.12 0.85 3.66
CA VAL A 1 -7.63 2.01 2.88
C VAL A 1 -6.47 2.68 3.61
N PHE A 2 -5.48 3.22 2.89
CA PHE A 2 -4.22 3.72 3.47
C PHE A 2 -3.91 5.15 2.98
N HIS A 3 -3.88 6.09 3.92
CA HIS A 3 -3.71 7.52 3.62
C HIS A 3 -2.30 7.90 3.10
N GLY A 4 -2.20 9.03 2.41
CA GLY A 4 -0.92 9.64 2.04
C GLY A 4 -0.26 10.38 3.21
N THR A 5 0.98 10.84 3.01
CA THR A 5 1.70 11.62 4.02
C THR A 5 0.92 12.86 4.46
N GLY A 6 0.78 13.05 5.77
CA GLY A 6 0.03 14.18 6.35
C GLY A 6 -1.49 14.02 6.31
N GLY A 7 -2.01 12.94 5.70
CA GLY A 7 -3.40 12.52 5.84
C GLY A 7 -3.66 11.78 7.14
N ASP A 8 -4.88 11.25 7.28
CA ASP A 8 -5.33 10.50 8.45
C ASP A 8 -6.33 9.39 8.07
N GLU A 9 -6.88 8.70 9.08
CA GLU A 9 -7.87 7.63 8.96
C GLU A 9 -9.17 8.04 8.25
N SER A 10 -9.45 9.33 8.07
CA SER A 10 -10.65 9.80 7.39
C SER A 10 -10.43 10.02 5.87
N GLN A 11 -9.18 10.24 5.44
CA GLN A 11 -8.83 10.75 4.11
C GLN A 11 -9.47 9.98 2.95
N LEU A 12 -9.50 8.66 3.03
CA LEU A 12 -9.93 7.78 1.94
C LEU A 12 -11.23 7.02 2.22
N VAL A 13 -11.91 7.33 3.33
CA VAL A 13 -13.13 6.61 3.74
C VAL A 13 -14.27 6.85 2.75
N SER A 14 -14.48 8.10 2.33
CA SER A 14 -15.54 8.43 1.36
C SER A 14 -15.29 7.74 0.01
N LEU A 15 -14.05 7.79 -0.51
CA LEU A 15 -13.68 7.10 -1.73
C LEU A 15 -13.87 5.57 -1.61
N GLY A 16 -13.50 4.99 -0.48
CA GLY A 16 -13.73 3.57 -0.22
C GLY A 16 -15.21 3.18 -0.28
N ARG A 17 -16.09 4.02 0.27
CA ARG A 17 -17.55 3.82 0.22
C ARG A 17 -18.12 3.99 -1.20
N ASP A 18 -17.60 4.95 -1.97
CA ASP A 18 -18.06 5.17 -3.34
C ASP A 18 -17.69 3.98 -4.25
N LEU A 19 -16.51 3.40 -4.05
CA LEU A 19 -16.01 2.27 -4.84
C LEU A 19 -16.63 0.93 -4.42
N ALA A 20 -16.84 0.72 -3.13
CA ALA A 20 -17.39 -0.52 -2.57
C ALA A 20 -18.44 -0.23 -1.51
N PRO A 21 -19.68 0.15 -1.90
CA PRO A 21 -20.71 0.62 -0.96
C PRO A 21 -21.13 -0.39 0.12
N GLN A 22 -20.93 -1.68 -0.14
CA GLN A 22 -21.28 -2.76 0.78
C GLN A 22 -20.10 -3.26 1.62
N ALA A 23 -18.88 -2.76 1.39
CA ALA A 23 -17.69 -3.22 2.10
C ALA A 23 -17.58 -2.60 3.49
N THR A 24 -17.09 -3.39 4.44
CA THR A 24 -16.56 -2.85 5.70
C THR A 24 -15.27 -2.07 5.41
N ILE A 25 -15.23 -0.80 5.81
CA ILE A 25 -14.06 0.06 5.60
C ILE A 25 -13.19 0.06 6.86
N ILE A 26 -11.98 -0.47 6.73
CA ILE A 26 -10.90 -0.35 7.72
C ILE A 26 -9.89 0.69 7.21
N SER A 27 -9.64 1.71 8.02
CA SER A 27 -8.79 2.86 7.68
C SER A 27 -7.85 3.18 8.85
N PRO A 28 -6.66 2.58 8.93
CA PRO A 28 -5.71 2.88 9.99
C PRO A 28 -5.01 4.23 9.76
N ARG A 29 -4.70 4.93 10.86
CA ARG A 29 -3.73 6.03 10.87
C ARG A 29 -2.32 5.46 10.99
N GLY A 30 -1.39 5.97 10.20
CA GLY A 30 0.03 5.66 10.32
C GLY A 30 0.62 6.10 11.68
N ASP A 31 1.55 5.32 12.22
CA ASP A 31 2.11 5.50 13.57
C ASP A 31 3.42 6.30 13.61
N VAL A 32 3.87 6.83 12.47
CA VAL A 32 5.06 7.66 12.35
C VAL A 32 4.66 9.12 12.15
N SER A 33 5.34 10.04 12.84
CA SER A 33 5.19 11.50 12.65
C SER A 33 6.45 12.07 12.01
N GLU A 34 6.32 12.64 10.81
CA GLU A 34 7.36 13.41 10.11
C GLU A 34 7.02 14.90 10.27
N GLN A 35 7.57 15.54 11.30
CA GLN A 35 7.30 16.96 11.61
C GLN A 35 5.80 17.28 11.80
N GLY A 36 5.04 16.34 12.38
CA GLY A 36 3.59 16.47 12.58
C GLY A 36 2.74 15.85 11.46
N ALA A 37 3.33 15.49 10.32
CA ALA A 37 2.63 14.77 9.26
C ALA A 37 2.63 13.25 9.54
N ALA A 38 1.44 12.64 9.64
CA ALA A 38 1.31 11.20 9.85
C ALA A 38 1.79 10.40 8.62
N ARG A 39 2.47 9.29 8.88
CA ARG A 39 3.03 8.34 7.90
C ARG A 39 2.96 6.92 8.44
N PHE A 40 3.01 5.94 7.54
CA PHE A 40 3.06 4.52 7.92
C PHE A 40 4.47 4.02 8.26
N PHE A 41 5.50 4.66 7.72
CA PHE A 41 6.90 4.31 7.96
C PHE A 41 7.80 5.54 7.74
N ARG A 42 8.99 5.50 8.33
CA ARG A 42 10.02 6.55 8.27
C ARG A 42 10.74 6.58 6.91
N ARG A 43 11.28 7.75 6.59
CA ARG A 43 12.20 7.97 5.47
C ARG A 43 13.29 8.95 5.92
N THR A 44 14.46 8.87 5.32
CA THR A 44 15.58 9.80 5.58
C THR A 44 15.61 10.96 4.57
N GLY A 45 14.86 10.83 3.48
CA GLY A 45 14.64 11.86 2.47
C GLY A 45 13.53 11.43 1.51
N GLU A 46 13.11 12.32 0.60
CA GLU A 46 12.14 11.93 -0.43
C GLU A 46 12.68 10.79 -1.30
N GLY A 47 11.91 9.71 -1.43
CA GLY A 47 12.33 8.49 -2.12
C GLY A 47 13.41 7.66 -1.42
N VAL A 48 13.91 8.07 -0.25
CA VAL A 48 14.94 7.34 0.51
C VAL A 48 14.33 6.74 1.78
N TYR A 49 13.95 5.47 1.71
CA TYR A 49 13.24 4.79 2.79
C TYR A 49 14.18 4.34 3.90
N ASP A 50 13.70 4.43 5.13
CA ASP A 50 14.25 3.67 6.24
C ASP A 50 13.72 2.24 6.09
N MET A 51 14.55 1.34 5.54
CA MET A 51 14.12 -0.02 5.19
C MET A 51 13.82 -0.89 6.42
N ASP A 52 14.50 -0.63 7.55
CA ASP A 52 14.22 -1.32 8.81
C ASP A 52 12.85 -0.89 9.35
N ASP A 53 12.53 0.40 9.30
CA ASP A 53 11.22 0.89 9.71
C ASP A 53 10.12 0.47 8.73
N LEU A 54 10.41 0.38 7.43
CA LEU A 54 9.48 -0.19 6.45
C LEU A 54 9.18 -1.67 6.77
N ALA A 55 10.19 -2.47 7.08
CA ALA A 55 10.01 -3.87 7.46
C ALA A 55 9.17 -4.01 8.74
N ARG A 56 9.47 -3.20 9.77
CA ARG A 56 8.67 -3.11 11.02
C ARG A 56 7.22 -2.77 10.71
N ALA A 57 6.98 -1.69 9.95
CA ALA A 57 5.64 -1.22 9.62
C ALA A 57 4.87 -2.25 8.80
N THR A 58 5.54 -2.93 7.87
CA THR A 58 4.96 -4.00 7.05
C THR A 58 4.50 -5.16 7.92
N GLY A 59 5.37 -5.71 8.77
CA GLY A 59 5.01 -6.80 9.68
C GLY A 59 3.87 -6.43 10.62
N LYS A 60 3.91 -5.22 11.21
CA LYS A 60 2.82 -4.71 12.05
C LYS A 60 1.49 -4.65 11.30
N MET A 61 1.49 -4.10 10.09
CA MET A 61 0.27 -3.89 9.33
C MET A 61 -0.28 -5.19 8.72
N VAL A 62 0.58 -6.14 8.32
CA VAL A 62 0.17 -7.50 7.97
C VAL A 62 -0.59 -8.15 9.13
N GLY A 63 -0.04 -8.07 10.34
CA GLY A 63 -0.71 -8.58 11.55
C GLY A 63 -2.05 -7.89 11.81
N PHE A 64 -2.10 -6.56 11.68
CA PHE A 64 -3.34 -5.78 11.84
C PHE A 64 -4.43 -6.18 10.84
N VAL A 65 -4.10 -6.30 9.56
CA VAL A 65 -5.07 -6.69 8.52
C VAL A 65 -5.53 -8.13 8.75
N LYS A 66 -4.62 -9.08 9.05
CA LYS A 66 -4.98 -10.47 9.35
C LYS A 66 -5.95 -10.59 10.51
N ALA A 67 -5.74 -9.84 11.59
CA ALA A 67 -6.65 -9.83 12.74
C ALA A 67 -8.07 -9.36 12.36
N HIS A 68 -8.19 -8.35 11.48
CA HIS A 68 -9.49 -7.92 10.98
C HIS A 68 -10.15 -8.93 10.03
N VAL A 69 -9.36 -9.58 9.17
CA VAL A 69 -9.86 -10.65 8.27
C VAL A 69 -10.39 -11.81 9.08
N GLU A 70 -9.68 -12.25 10.12
CA GLU A 70 -10.12 -13.31 11.03
C GLU A 70 -11.40 -12.93 11.77
N ALA A 71 -11.49 -11.70 12.27
CA ALA A 71 -12.65 -11.22 13.03
C ALA A 71 -13.91 -10.98 12.19
N THR A 72 -13.77 -10.67 10.90
CA THR A 72 -14.90 -10.29 10.02
C THR A 72 -15.23 -11.31 8.95
N THR A 73 -14.33 -12.25 8.67
CA THR A 73 -14.48 -13.31 7.65
C THR A 73 -15.05 -12.79 6.33
N PRO A 74 -14.41 -11.79 5.69
CA PRO A 74 -14.94 -11.18 4.48
C PRO A 74 -14.83 -12.16 3.30
N SER A 75 -15.71 -11.99 2.29
CA SER A 75 -15.63 -12.76 1.05
C SER A 75 -14.48 -12.31 0.13
N ALA A 76 -13.95 -11.10 0.33
CA ALA A 76 -12.79 -10.56 -0.36
C ALA A 76 -12.12 -9.46 0.47
N VAL A 77 -10.80 -9.30 0.31
CA VAL A 77 -9.97 -8.29 0.96
C VAL A 77 -9.38 -7.37 -0.10
N LEU A 78 -9.79 -6.09 -0.07
CA LEU A 78 -9.36 -5.08 -1.04
C LEU A 78 -8.44 -4.04 -0.39
N GLY A 79 -7.29 -3.80 -1.03
CA GLY A 79 -6.35 -2.75 -0.68
C GLY A 79 -6.57 -1.49 -1.53
N LEU A 80 -6.54 -0.31 -0.91
CA LEU A 80 -6.45 0.96 -1.63
C LEU A 80 -5.54 1.90 -0.84
N GLY A 81 -4.50 2.41 -1.48
CA GLY A 81 -3.55 3.32 -0.86
C GLY A 81 -3.18 4.48 -1.77
N TYR A 82 -2.90 5.64 -1.17
CA TYR A 82 -2.40 6.82 -1.86
C TYR A 82 -1.00 7.21 -1.38
N SER A 83 -0.07 7.44 -2.32
CA SER A 83 1.30 7.87 -2.06
C SER A 83 1.98 7.03 -0.96
N ASN A 84 2.30 7.57 0.21
CA ASN A 84 2.85 6.77 1.32
C ASN A 84 1.99 5.56 1.71
N GLY A 85 0.66 5.70 1.65
CA GLY A 85 -0.29 4.61 1.85
C GLY A 85 -0.23 3.56 0.75
N ALA A 86 0.02 3.96 -0.50
CA ALA A 86 0.26 3.03 -1.61
C ALA A 86 1.58 2.26 -1.40
N ASN A 87 2.61 2.92 -0.87
CA ASN A 87 3.93 2.31 -0.67
C ASN A 87 3.91 1.25 0.43
N ILE A 88 3.25 1.54 1.56
CA ILE A 88 3.08 0.52 2.60
C ILE A 88 2.19 -0.63 2.08
N LEU A 89 1.08 -0.33 1.39
CA LEU A 89 0.21 -1.37 0.81
C LEU A 89 0.97 -2.29 -0.17
N ALA A 90 1.81 -1.73 -1.04
CA ALA A 90 2.68 -2.51 -1.91
C ALA A 90 3.62 -3.43 -1.11
N SER A 91 4.23 -2.92 -0.04
CA SER A 91 5.06 -3.71 0.87
C SER A 91 4.31 -4.88 1.51
N LEU A 92 3.04 -4.69 1.89
CA LEU A 92 2.19 -5.78 2.40
C LEU A 92 1.92 -6.84 1.33
N VAL A 93 1.65 -6.41 0.09
CA VAL A 93 1.44 -7.32 -1.04
C VAL A 93 2.69 -8.16 -1.31
N PHE A 94 3.89 -7.60 -1.17
CA PHE A 94 5.14 -8.35 -1.31
C PHE A 94 5.34 -9.34 -0.15
N GLU A 95 5.10 -8.90 1.08
CA GLU A 95 5.32 -9.70 2.29
C GLU A 95 4.28 -10.83 2.47
N ALA A 96 3.03 -10.58 2.08
CA ALA A 96 1.91 -11.49 2.24
C ALA A 96 1.03 -11.47 0.97
N PRO A 97 1.47 -12.11 -0.13
CA PRO A 97 0.82 -12.00 -1.44
C PRO A 97 -0.62 -12.52 -1.48
N ASP A 98 -1.00 -13.45 -0.60
CA ASP A 98 -2.36 -13.97 -0.50
C ASP A 98 -3.27 -13.14 0.44
N LEU A 99 -2.78 -12.03 1.01
CA LEU A 99 -3.55 -11.22 1.96
C LEU A 99 -4.63 -10.35 1.29
N PHE A 100 -4.43 -9.97 0.03
CA PHE A 100 -5.35 -9.12 -0.73
C PHE A 100 -5.75 -9.81 -2.03
N ASP A 101 -7.05 -9.82 -2.34
CA ASP A 101 -7.57 -10.27 -3.63
C ASP A 101 -7.30 -9.22 -4.72
N ALA A 102 -7.37 -7.95 -4.35
CA ALA A 102 -7.00 -6.84 -5.22
C ALA A 102 -6.40 -5.66 -4.47
N ALA A 103 -5.54 -4.89 -5.14
CA ALA A 103 -4.92 -3.69 -4.60
C ALA A 103 -4.92 -2.53 -5.61
N VAL A 104 -5.29 -1.33 -5.16
CA VAL A 104 -5.14 -0.08 -5.91
C VAL A 104 -4.01 0.74 -5.29
N LEU A 105 -2.93 0.90 -6.04
CA LEU A 105 -1.74 1.65 -5.68
C LEU A 105 -1.77 3.00 -6.40
N MET A 106 -2.21 4.05 -5.71
CA MET A 106 -2.32 5.39 -6.29
C MET A 106 -1.03 6.17 -6.05
N HIS A 107 -0.31 6.50 -7.12
CA HIS A 107 0.99 7.19 -7.12
C HIS A 107 2.03 6.52 -6.19
N PRO A 108 2.32 5.22 -6.38
CA PRO A 108 3.33 4.54 -5.59
C PRO A 108 4.74 4.96 -6.00
N LEU A 109 5.64 4.92 -5.03
CA LEU A 109 7.08 5.07 -5.20
C LEU A 109 7.76 3.84 -4.56
N ILE A 110 8.29 2.95 -5.39
CA ILE A 110 9.05 1.76 -4.93
C ILE A 110 10.47 1.87 -5.50
N PRO A 111 11.44 2.38 -4.71
CA PRO A 111 12.79 2.67 -5.21
C PRO A 111 13.69 1.43 -5.25
N PHE A 112 13.23 0.30 -4.73
CA PHE A 112 13.95 -0.97 -4.66
C PHE A 112 13.32 -2.04 -5.57
N GLU A 113 14.00 -3.17 -5.72
CA GLU A 113 13.46 -4.38 -6.34
C GLU A 113 12.66 -5.16 -5.28
N PRO A 114 11.34 -5.38 -5.47
CA PRO A 114 10.53 -6.13 -4.52
C PRO A 114 10.97 -7.59 -4.39
N GLU A 115 10.97 -8.11 -3.17
CA GLU A 115 11.03 -9.55 -2.91
C GLU A 115 9.62 -10.03 -2.54
N VAL A 116 8.94 -10.71 -3.46
CA VAL A 116 7.61 -11.27 -3.21
C VAL A 116 7.73 -12.63 -2.51
N LYS A 117 7.15 -12.77 -1.32
CA LYS A 117 7.13 -14.01 -0.53
C LYS A 117 6.07 -15.01 -1.01
N GLY A 118 6.12 -15.36 -2.30
CA GLY A 118 5.17 -16.29 -2.93
C GLY A 118 4.92 -15.94 -4.39
N SER A 119 3.64 -15.92 -4.77
CA SER A 119 3.20 -15.58 -6.13
C SER A 119 2.03 -14.60 -6.07
N LEU A 120 2.00 -13.65 -7.00
CA LEU A 120 0.87 -12.76 -7.20
C LEU A 120 -0.18 -13.33 -8.19
N ALA A 121 -0.06 -14.61 -8.58
CA ALA A 121 -1.00 -15.27 -9.46
C ALA A 121 -2.45 -15.11 -8.96
N GLY A 122 -3.30 -14.60 -9.85
CA GLY A 122 -4.72 -14.36 -9.58
C GLY A 122 -5.04 -13.10 -8.76
N ARG A 123 -4.04 -12.31 -8.36
CA ARG A 123 -4.25 -11.03 -7.66
C ARG A 123 -4.41 -9.90 -8.67
N GLN A 124 -5.36 -9.01 -8.44
CA GLN A 124 -5.61 -7.87 -9.33
C GLN A 124 -4.96 -6.61 -8.79
N ILE A 125 -3.98 -6.05 -9.50
CA ILE A 125 -3.28 -4.84 -9.05
C ILE A 125 -3.45 -3.71 -10.05
N LEU A 126 -4.04 -2.59 -9.60
CA LEU A 126 -4.15 -1.36 -10.36
C LEU A 126 -3.12 -0.35 -9.86
N VAL A 127 -2.26 0.14 -10.74
CA VAL A 127 -1.34 1.25 -10.47
C VAL A 127 -1.82 2.50 -11.20
N THR A 128 -2.00 3.61 -10.48
CA THR A 128 -2.24 4.93 -11.08
C THR A 128 -1.02 5.82 -10.88
N ALA A 129 -0.63 6.56 -11.91
CA ALA A 129 0.56 7.42 -11.85
C ALA A 129 0.47 8.62 -12.81
N GLY A 130 1.18 9.70 -12.47
CA GLY A 130 1.31 10.88 -13.31
C GLY A 130 2.56 10.82 -14.20
N ARG A 131 2.42 11.10 -15.50
CA ARG A 131 3.58 11.16 -16.43
C ARG A 131 4.57 12.30 -16.13
N ARG A 132 4.15 13.30 -15.37
CA ARG A 132 4.94 14.49 -14.97
C ARG A 132 4.96 14.66 -13.45
N ASP A 133 4.84 13.56 -12.72
CA ASP A 133 4.89 13.56 -11.27
C ASP A 133 6.30 13.94 -10.80
N PRO A 134 6.49 15.03 -10.04
CA PRO A 134 7.81 15.47 -9.59
C PRO A 134 8.37 14.58 -8.47
N ILE A 135 7.52 13.78 -7.82
CA ILE A 135 7.87 12.92 -6.68
C ILE A 135 8.12 11.49 -7.16
N CYS A 136 7.32 11.01 -8.11
CA CYS A 136 7.38 9.64 -8.62
C CYS A 136 7.89 9.59 -10.07
N PRO A 137 9.21 9.40 -10.29
CA PRO A 137 9.76 9.27 -11.63
C PRO A 137 9.04 8.17 -12.44
N PRO A 138 8.57 8.44 -13.68
CA PRO A 138 7.81 7.46 -14.47
C PRO A 138 8.53 6.13 -14.71
N ASN A 139 9.87 6.14 -14.75
CA ASN A 139 10.67 4.93 -14.90
C ASN A 139 10.57 4.01 -13.66
N LEU A 140 10.39 4.56 -12.46
CA LEU A 140 10.21 3.75 -11.25
C LEU A 140 8.83 3.10 -11.20
N THR A 141 7.80 3.81 -11.66
CA THR A 141 6.46 3.21 -11.83
C THR A 141 6.47 2.10 -12.88
N ALA A 142 7.08 2.33 -14.04
CA ALA A 142 7.19 1.31 -15.09
C ALA A 142 7.98 0.07 -14.62
N ARG A 143 9.02 0.28 -13.81
CA ARG A 143 9.78 -0.80 -13.20
C ARG A 143 8.95 -1.59 -12.18
N LEU A 144 8.18 -0.91 -11.33
CA LEU A 144 7.25 -1.55 -10.40
C LEU A 144 6.22 -2.39 -11.17
N GLU A 145 5.62 -1.86 -12.24
CA GLU A 145 4.70 -2.61 -13.08
C GLU A 145 5.34 -3.87 -13.65
N ALA A 146 6.58 -3.78 -14.15
CA ALA A 146 7.30 -4.92 -14.69
C ALA A 146 7.53 -6.02 -13.64
N TYR A 147 7.92 -5.65 -12.41
CA TYR A 147 8.09 -6.61 -11.32
C TYR A 147 6.76 -7.30 -10.97
N LEU A 148 5.67 -6.54 -10.79
CA LEU A 148 4.35 -7.09 -10.48
C LEU A 148 3.89 -8.12 -11.54
N ARG A 149 4.11 -7.82 -12.82
CA ARG A 149 3.80 -8.74 -13.92
C ARG A 149 4.69 -9.98 -13.92
N ALA A 150 5.97 -9.84 -13.60
CA ALA A 150 6.89 -10.96 -13.51
C ALA A 150 6.51 -11.92 -12.37
N ASP A 151 5.95 -11.40 -11.28
CA ASP A 151 5.46 -12.18 -10.13
C ASP A 151 4.04 -12.75 -10.30
N GLY A 152 3.37 -12.46 -11.43
CA GLY A 152 2.12 -13.09 -11.86
C GLY A 152 0.83 -12.31 -11.59
N ALA A 153 0.92 -11.02 -11.25
CA ALA A 153 -0.24 -10.12 -11.15
C ALA A 153 -0.88 -9.80 -12.51
#